data_AF-U5S155-F1
#
_entry.id   AF-U5S155-F1
#
_cell.length_a   1.000
_cell.length_b   1.000
_cell.length_c   1.000
_cell.angle_alpha   90.00
_cell.angle_beta   90.00
_cell.angle_gamma   90.00
#
_symmetry.space_group_name_H-M   'P 1'
#
loop_
_entity.id
_entity.type
_entity.pdbx_description
1 polymer ?
#
loop_
_entity_poly.entity_id
_entity_poly.type
_entity_poly.pdbx_seq_one_letter_code
_entity_poly.pdbx_strand_id
1 'polypeptide(L)'
;LRQYSMSGNPADRSHYQIGVLREEAGRGGSKLLHRIFSEGRRIFISRPINHFPLEEAATKTFLMGGGIGVTPMIAMAHRLHALGRAFELHYSIRSRDQGGYLEDLAQVPWAKHVHLHISAEGTRAQFDEILSGYQPGWNVYTCGAGPYMDAVMAGAEASG
;
A
#
# COMPACT_ATOMS: atom_id res chain seq x y z
N LEU A 1 6.02 -20.22 -8.28
CA LEU A 1 5.28 -19.46 -7.26
C LEU A 1 5.52 -17.96 -7.43
N ARG A 2 4.51 -17.12 -7.19
CA ARG A 2 4.60 -15.65 -7.14
C ARG A 2 3.90 -15.18 -5.86
N GLN A 3 4.34 -14.07 -5.32
CA GLN A 3 3.82 -13.48 -4.09
C GLN A 3 3.04 -12.22 -4.45
N TYR A 4 1.86 -12.06 -3.86
CA TYR A 4 1.04 -10.87 -3.97
C TYR A 4 0.61 -10.48 -2.56
N SER A 5 0.82 -9.21 -2.21
CA SER A 5 0.36 -8.67 -0.94
C SER A 5 -1.16 -8.59 -0.93
N MET A 6 -1.75 -8.84 0.25
CA MET A 6 -3.19 -8.67 0.45
C MET A 6 -3.51 -7.19 0.69
N SER A 7 -4.61 -6.72 0.13
CA SER A 7 -5.14 -5.36 0.33
C SER A 7 -6.40 -5.31 1.18
N GLY A 8 -7.06 -6.44 1.41
CA GLY A 8 -8.33 -6.48 2.13
C GLY A 8 -8.17 -6.28 3.65
N ASN A 9 -9.31 -6.08 4.32
CA ASN A 9 -9.37 -6.01 5.78
C ASN A 9 -8.97 -7.37 6.41
N PRO A 10 -7.88 -7.45 7.20
CA PRO A 10 -7.46 -8.72 7.82
C PRO A 10 -8.49 -9.34 8.79
N ALA A 11 -9.44 -8.56 9.29
CA ALA A 11 -10.52 -9.06 10.15
C ALA A 11 -11.63 -9.77 9.35
N ASP A 12 -11.77 -9.48 8.05
CA ASP A 12 -12.69 -10.21 7.17
C ASP A 12 -12.01 -11.48 6.67
N ARG A 13 -12.53 -12.63 7.11
CA ARG A 13 -12.00 -13.96 6.76
C ARG A 13 -12.81 -14.65 5.67
N SER A 14 -13.79 -13.97 5.07
CA SER A 14 -14.64 -14.52 4.02
C SER A 14 -13.91 -14.62 2.67
N HIS A 15 -12.90 -13.78 2.44
CA HIS A 15 -12.17 -13.73 1.18
C HIS A 15 -10.75 -13.16 1.35
N TYR A 16 -9.93 -13.32 0.31
CA TYR A 16 -8.65 -12.61 0.16
C TYR A 16 -8.77 -11.63 -0.99
N GLN A 17 -8.34 -10.37 -0.77
CA GLN A 17 -8.24 -9.37 -1.83
C GLN A 17 -6.76 -9.11 -2.13
N ILE A 18 -6.39 -9.15 -3.41
CA ILE A 18 -5.03 -8.87 -3.92
C ILE A 18 -5.10 -7.93 -5.11
N GLY A 19 -4.02 -7.17 -5.33
CA GLY A 19 -3.82 -6.36 -6.52
C GLY A 19 -2.68 -6.92 -7.36
N VAL A 20 -2.92 -7.11 -8.67
CA VAL A 20 -1.92 -7.62 -9.60
C VAL A 20 -1.70 -6.62 -10.72
N LEU A 21 -0.60 -5.87 -10.65
CA LEU A 21 -0.16 -5.03 -11.76
C LEU A 21 0.31 -5.91 -12.92
N ARG A 22 -0.16 -5.60 -14.14
CA ARG A 22 0.33 -6.23 -15.36
C ARG A 22 1.70 -5.65 -15.72
N GLU A 23 2.72 -6.51 -15.73
CA GLU A 23 4.08 -6.11 -16.07
C GLU A 23 4.43 -6.56 -17.49
N GLU A 24 4.69 -5.60 -18.38
CA GLU A 24 5.02 -5.92 -19.77
C GLU A 24 6.40 -6.55 -19.95
N ALA A 25 7.40 -6.10 -19.19
CA ALA A 25 8.75 -6.66 -19.21
C ALA A 25 8.97 -7.77 -18.17
N GLY A 26 7.91 -8.24 -17.51
CA GLY A 26 8.01 -9.22 -16.42
C GLY A 26 8.22 -10.66 -16.91
N ARG A 27 8.42 -11.58 -15.96
CA ARG A 27 8.62 -13.04 -16.19
C ARG A 27 7.33 -13.79 -16.64
N GLY A 28 6.36 -13.09 -17.23
CA GLY A 28 5.10 -13.66 -17.74
C GLY A 28 3.98 -13.95 -16.73
N GLY A 29 4.26 -14.00 -15.43
CA GLY A 29 3.27 -14.39 -14.41
C GLY A 29 2.05 -13.45 -14.29
N SER A 30 2.28 -12.14 -14.26
CA SER A 30 1.20 -11.14 -14.24
C SER A 30 0.40 -11.12 -15.55
N LYS A 31 1.08 -11.29 -16.70
CA LYS A 31 0.40 -11.43 -18.01
C LYS A 31 -0.51 -12.65 -18.05
N LEU A 32 -0.05 -13.78 -17.52
CA LEU A 32 -0.85 -15.00 -17.45
C LEU A 32 -2.09 -14.77 -16.60
N LEU A 33 -1.93 -14.21 -15.39
CA LEU A 33 -3.03 -13.83 -14.51
C LEU A 33 -4.09 -12.98 -15.23
N HIS A 34 -3.66 -11.91 -15.90
CA HIS A 34 -4.54 -11.02 -16.67
C HIS A 34 -5.20 -11.68 -17.88
N ARG A 35 -4.64 -12.78 -18.41
CA ARG A 35 -5.17 -13.45 -19.62
C ARG A 35 -6.11 -14.62 -19.30
N ILE A 36 -5.80 -15.42 -18.27
CA ILE A 36 -6.46 -16.73 -18.08
C ILE A 36 -7.36 -16.79 -16.85
N PHE A 37 -7.31 -15.79 -15.97
CA PHE A 37 -8.17 -15.77 -14.80
C PHE A 37 -9.53 -15.20 -15.20
N SER A 38 -10.56 -15.97 -14.87
CA SER A 38 -11.96 -15.62 -15.01
C SER A 38 -12.65 -16.00 -13.71
N GLU A 39 -13.80 -15.40 -13.45
CA GLU A 39 -14.64 -15.79 -12.32
C GLU A 39 -14.94 -17.29 -12.32
N GLY A 40 -15.03 -17.88 -11.12
CA GLY A 40 -15.23 -19.32 -10.92
C GLY A 40 -13.98 -20.19 -11.13
N ARG A 41 -12.88 -19.65 -11.66
CA ARG A 41 -11.64 -20.41 -11.84
C ARG A 41 -11.00 -20.75 -10.49
N ARG A 42 -10.78 -22.04 -10.24
CA ARG A 42 -10.04 -22.51 -9.06
C ARG A 42 -8.54 -22.28 -9.25
N ILE A 43 -7.89 -21.86 -8.17
CA ILE A 43 -6.46 -21.56 -8.13
C ILE A 43 -5.84 -22.19 -6.89
N PHE A 44 -4.57 -22.54 -6.98
CA PHE A 44 -3.80 -23.01 -5.83
C PHE A 44 -3.07 -21.83 -5.21
N ILE A 45 -3.30 -21.62 -3.91
CA ILE A 45 -2.60 -20.61 -3.11
C ILE A 45 -1.88 -21.32 -1.95
N SER A 46 -0.77 -20.73 -1.50
CA SER A 46 -0.16 -21.12 -0.24
C SER A 46 -0.99 -20.57 0.94
N ARG A 47 -0.58 -20.93 2.16
CA ARG A 47 -0.99 -20.15 3.34
C ARG A 47 -0.43 -18.72 3.23
N PRO A 48 -1.09 -17.72 3.83
CA PRO A 48 -0.52 -16.38 3.96
C PRO A 48 0.82 -16.41 4.69
N ILE A 49 1.78 -15.63 4.20
CA ILE A 49 3.10 -15.45 4.82
C ILE A 49 3.29 -13.95 5.01
N ASN A 50 3.74 -13.54 6.20
CA ASN A 50 3.97 -12.14 6.51
C ASN A 50 5.47 -11.89 6.72
N HIS A 51 6.09 -11.19 5.76
CA HIS A 51 7.47 -10.71 5.85
C HIS A 51 7.56 -9.23 6.18
N PHE A 52 6.42 -8.57 6.42
CA PHE A 52 6.32 -7.14 6.65
C PHE A 52 5.30 -6.85 7.77
N PRO A 53 5.59 -7.27 9.01
CA PRO A 53 4.68 -7.10 10.13
C PRO A 53 4.53 -5.63 10.52
N LEU A 54 3.31 -5.27 10.93
CA LEU A 54 3.00 -3.96 11.49
C LEU A 54 3.38 -3.92 12.98
N GLU A 55 4.06 -2.85 13.38
CA GLU A 55 4.29 -2.51 14.78
C GLU A 55 3.06 -1.77 15.32
N GLU A 56 2.25 -2.48 16.11
CA GLU A 56 0.95 -2.00 16.59
C GLU A 56 1.06 -1.07 17.82
N ALA A 57 2.24 -0.99 18.43
CA ALA A 57 2.51 -0.10 19.57
C ALA A 57 2.99 1.30 19.16
N ALA A 58 3.22 1.55 17.86
CA ALA A 58 3.59 2.87 17.36
C ALA A 58 2.57 3.94 17.76
N THR A 59 3.06 5.13 18.12
CA THR A 59 2.21 6.27 18.52
C THR A 59 1.58 6.95 17.30
N LYS A 60 2.26 6.92 16.13
CA LYS A 60 1.74 7.28 14.81
C LYS A 60 2.43 6.44 13.73
N THR A 61 1.70 6.05 12.69
CA THR A 61 2.27 5.33 11.55
C THR A 61 2.01 6.05 10.23
N PHE A 62 3.05 6.30 9.44
CA PHE A 62 2.94 6.75 8.05
C PHE A 62 3.04 5.56 7.12
N LEU A 63 2.04 5.38 6.27
CA LEU A 63 1.95 4.30 5.30
C LEU A 63 2.14 4.88 3.89
N MET A 64 3.27 4.59 3.27
CA MET A 64 3.73 5.22 2.02
C MET A 64 3.64 4.22 0.87
N GLY A 65 2.58 4.30 0.06
CA GLY A 65 2.34 3.39 -1.07
C GLY A 65 2.62 4.03 -2.43
N GLY A 66 3.52 3.44 -3.21
CA GLY A 66 3.78 3.83 -4.60
C GLY A 66 3.17 2.84 -5.59
N GLY A 67 2.20 3.27 -6.41
CA GLY A 67 1.54 2.39 -7.39
C GLY A 67 0.92 1.15 -6.75
N ILE A 68 1.23 -0.05 -7.26
CA ILE A 68 0.69 -1.30 -6.68
C ILE A 68 1.24 -1.62 -5.28
N GLY A 69 2.33 -0.96 -4.88
CA GLY A 69 2.90 -1.05 -3.53
C GLY A 69 1.98 -0.53 -2.42
N VAL A 70 0.85 0.11 -2.77
CA VAL A 70 -0.19 0.49 -1.79
C VAL A 70 -0.84 -0.73 -1.12
N THR A 71 -0.84 -1.90 -1.77
CA THR A 71 -1.57 -3.09 -1.29
C THR A 71 -1.30 -3.48 0.18
N PRO A 72 -0.06 -3.71 0.65
CA PRO A 72 0.19 -3.98 2.07
C PRO A 72 -0.16 -2.79 2.97
N MET A 73 -0.06 -1.56 2.46
CA MET A 73 -0.40 -0.35 3.21
C MET A 73 -1.90 -0.30 3.54
N ILE A 74 -2.77 -0.73 2.62
CA ILE A 74 -4.22 -0.80 2.86
C ILE A 74 -4.54 -1.81 3.97
N ALA A 75 -3.91 -2.99 3.94
CA ALA A 75 -4.11 -4.01 4.99
C ALA A 75 -3.65 -3.50 6.37
N MET A 76 -2.53 -2.77 6.43
CA MET A 76 -2.05 -2.12 7.65
C MET A 76 -3.00 -1.01 8.12
N ALA A 77 -3.51 -0.18 7.21
CA ALA A 77 -4.48 0.88 7.52
C ALA A 77 -5.77 0.32 8.12
N HIS A 78 -6.30 -0.78 7.58
CA HIS A 78 -7.44 -1.49 8.19
C HIS A 78 -7.14 -1.90 9.64
N ARG A 79 -5.95 -2.47 9.89
CA ARG A 79 -5.56 -2.91 11.23
C ARG A 79 -5.40 -1.73 12.20
N LEU A 80 -4.73 -0.66 11.79
CA LEU A 80 -4.52 0.53 12.61
C LEU A 80 -5.85 1.22 12.93
N HIS A 81 -6.76 1.31 11.96
CA HIS A 81 -8.11 1.83 12.17
C HIS A 81 -8.89 1.00 13.20
N ALA A 82 -8.88 -0.33 13.09
CA ALA A 82 -9.56 -1.22 14.03
C ALA A 82 -9.00 -1.11 15.46
N LEU A 83 -7.72 -0.76 15.60
CA LEU A 83 -7.05 -0.53 16.88
C LEU A 83 -7.20 0.90 17.41
N GLY A 84 -7.78 1.82 16.63
CA GLY A 84 -7.85 3.24 16.99
C GLY A 84 -6.48 3.93 17.05
N ARG A 85 -5.47 3.40 16.33
CA ARG A 85 -4.12 4.00 16.27
C ARG A 85 -4.09 5.16 15.28
N ALA A 86 -3.23 6.15 15.55
CA ALA A 86 -3.04 7.27 14.64
C ALA A 86 -2.22 6.82 13.42
N PHE A 87 -2.70 7.14 12.22
CA PHE A 87 -1.99 6.86 10.98
C PHE A 87 -2.42 7.78 9.85
N GLU A 88 -1.56 7.82 8.82
CA GLU A 88 -1.82 8.47 7.53
C GLU A 88 -1.41 7.51 6.41
N LEU A 89 -2.23 7.41 5.36
CA LEU A 89 -1.94 6.64 4.16
C LEU A 89 -1.66 7.61 3.01
N HIS A 90 -0.41 7.66 2.53
CA HIS A 90 -0.02 8.44 1.37
C HIS A 90 0.07 7.52 0.15
N TYR A 91 -0.80 7.75 -0.83
CA TYR A 91 -0.86 6.96 -2.05
C TYR A 91 -0.37 7.78 -3.25
N SER A 92 0.79 7.40 -3.77
CA SER A 92 1.45 8.06 -4.89
C SER A 92 1.26 7.29 -6.20
N ILE A 93 0.71 7.94 -7.20
CA ILE A 93 0.44 7.37 -8.53
C ILE A 93 0.77 8.35 -9.64
N ARG A 94 0.98 7.83 -10.86
CA ARG A 94 1.25 8.67 -12.03
C ARG A 94 0.01 9.45 -12.47
N SER A 95 -1.12 8.77 -12.59
CA SER A 95 -2.39 9.30 -13.10
C SER A 95 -3.53 8.44 -12.54
N ARG A 96 -4.78 8.94 -12.58
CA ARG A 96 -5.93 8.22 -11.99
C ARG A 96 -6.17 6.85 -12.58
N ASP A 97 -5.99 6.69 -13.88
CA ASP A 97 -6.09 5.41 -14.60
C ASP A 97 -5.05 4.37 -14.16
N GLN A 98 -3.98 4.79 -13.49
CA GLN A 98 -2.96 3.91 -12.90
C GLN A 98 -3.17 3.68 -11.40
N GLY A 99 -4.19 4.31 -10.80
CA GLY A 99 -4.56 4.15 -9.40
C GLY A 99 -5.61 3.05 -9.21
N GLY A 100 -5.16 1.80 -9.07
CA GLY A 100 -6.05 0.63 -9.00
C GLY A 100 -6.93 0.51 -7.74
N TYR A 101 -6.81 1.42 -6.77
CA TYR A 101 -7.53 1.38 -5.48
C TYR A 101 -8.23 2.70 -5.13
N LEU A 102 -8.36 3.65 -6.07
CA LEU A 102 -8.93 4.97 -5.77
C LEU A 102 -10.39 4.87 -5.30
N GLU A 103 -11.17 4.00 -5.93
CA GLU A 103 -12.57 3.78 -5.56
C GLU A 103 -12.68 3.04 -4.22
N ASP A 104 -11.90 1.96 -4.02
CA ASP A 104 -11.85 1.24 -2.75
C ASP A 104 -11.52 2.17 -1.57
N LEU A 105 -10.47 2.99 -1.72
CA LEU A 105 -9.99 3.91 -0.69
C LEU A 105 -10.96 5.05 -0.39
N ALA A 106 -11.86 5.38 -1.32
CA ALA A 106 -12.92 6.36 -1.06
C ALA A 106 -14.05 5.77 -0.19
N GLN A 107 -14.21 4.45 -0.16
CA GLN A 107 -15.30 3.76 0.53
C GLN A 107 -14.92 3.19 1.91
N VAL A 108 -13.62 3.13 2.24
CA VAL A 108 -13.20 2.62 3.55
C VAL A 108 -13.59 3.60 4.68
N PRO A 109 -13.92 3.09 5.89
CA PRO A 109 -14.31 3.93 7.04
C PRO A 109 -13.24 4.96 7.47
N TRP A 110 -12.00 4.77 7.05
CA TRP A 110 -10.85 5.60 7.34
C TRP A 110 -10.40 6.46 6.15
N ALA A 111 -11.26 6.67 5.14
CA ALA A 111 -10.95 7.46 3.95
C ALA A 111 -10.38 8.86 4.25
N LYS A 112 -10.75 9.48 5.37
CA LYS A 112 -10.21 10.77 5.83
C LYS A 112 -8.70 10.76 6.15
N HIS A 113 -8.10 9.59 6.31
CA HIS A 113 -6.66 9.40 6.55
C HIS A 113 -5.88 9.15 5.25
N VAL A 114 -6.55 9.20 4.09
CA VAL A 114 -5.94 8.94 2.79
C VAL A 114 -5.54 10.24 2.12
N HIS A 115 -4.28 10.32 1.72
CA HIS A 115 -3.67 11.45 1.01
C HIS A 115 -3.21 10.98 -0.37
N LEU A 116 -3.80 11.54 -1.42
CA LEU A 116 -3.49 11.18 -2.81
C LEU A 116 -2.44 12.12 -3.39
N HIS A 117 -1.43 11.53 -4.05
CA HIS A 117 -0.37 12.26 -4.75
C HIS A 117 -0.35 11.78 -6.21
N ILE A 118 -1.02 12.53 -7.08
CA ILE A 118 -1.25 12.19 -8.48
C ILE A 118 -0.36 13.05 -9.37
N SER A 119 0.64 12.40 -9.98
CA SER A 119 1.72 13.13 -10.61
C SER A 119 1.31 13.97 -11.82
N ALA A 120 0.39 13.45 -12.62
CA ALA A 120 -0.19 14.13 -13.78
C ALA A 120 -1.11 15.31 -13.39
N GLU A 121 -1.56 15.37 -12.14
CA GLU A 121 -2.33 16.49 -11.58
C GLU A 121 -1.43 17.52 -10.88
N GLY A 122 -0.10 17.40 -11.04
CA GLY A 122 0.86 18.35 -10.49
C GLY A 122 1.14 18.18 -8.99
N THR A 123 0.62 17.14 -8.35
CA THR A 123 0.86 16.87 -6.92
C THR A 123 1.98 15.85 -6.72
N ARG A 124 2.68 15.94 -5.58
CA ARG A 124 3.73 15.01 -5.14
C ARG A 124 3.71 14.95 -3.61
N ALA A 125 4.07 13.78 -3.07
CA ALA A 125 4.36 13.66 -1.66
C ALA A 125 5.73 14.31 -1.38
N GLN A 126 5.73 15.40 -0.62
CA GLN A 126 6.94 16.03 -0.12
C GLN A 126 7.35 15.32 1.17
N PHE A 127 8.22 14.31 1.06
CA PHE A 127 8.51 13.41 2.18
C PHE A 127 9.19 14.10 3.35
N ASP A 128 10.05 15.06 3.07
CA ASP A 128 10.69 15.94 4.05
C ASP A 128 9.66 16.74 4.84
N GLU A 129 8.60 17.25 4.19
CA GLU A 129 7.51 17.95 4.88
C GLU A 129 6.60 16.99 5.65
N ILE A 130 6.17 15.89 5.02
CA ILE A 130 5.25 14.90 5.60
C ILE A 130 5.83 14.23 6.83
N LEU A 131 7.12 13.90 6.78
CA LEU A 131 7.83 13.18 7.85
C LEU A 131 8.55 14.13 8.81
N SER A 132 8.50 15.44 8.57
CA SER A 132 9.11 16.43 9.45
C SER A 132 8.62 16.34 10.88
N GLY A 133 9.50 16.69 11.82
CA GLY A 133 9.13 16.78 13.24
C GLY A 133 8.89 15.43 13.90
N TYR A 134 9.63 14.40 13.48
CA TYR A 134 9.63 13.07 14.07
C TYR A 134 9.52 13.11 15.60
N GLN A 135 8.67 12.23 16.14
CA GLN A 135 8.54 12.02 17.58
C GLN A 135 8.87 10.56 17.89
N PRO A 136 9.50 10.28 19.05
CA PRO A 136 9.72 8.91 19.50
C PRO A 136 8.45 8.05 19.42
N GLY A 137 8.56 6.91 18.74
CA GLY A 137 7.46 5.97 18.52
C GLY A 137 6.65 6.20 17.24
N TRP A 138 7.02 7.18 16.40
CA TRP A 138 6.51 7.26 15.04
C TRP A 138 7.19 6.21 14.15
N ASN A 139 6.43 5.59 13.26
CA ASN A 139 6.94 4.61 12.31
C ASN A 139 6.57 4.98 10.88
N VAL A 140 7.45 4.66 9.93
CA VAL A 140 7.21 4.79 8.49
C VAL A 140 7.27 3.41 7.85
N TYR A 141 6.26 3.07 7.05
CA TYR A 141 6.24 1.89 6.20
C TYR A 141 6.19 2.35 4.75
N THR A 142 7.00 1.77 3.88
CA THR A 142 7.01 2.10 2.45
C THR A 142 7.02 0.86 1.58
N CYS A 143 6.30 0.93 0.46
CA CYS A 143 6.34 -0.10 -0.58
C CYS A 143 6.03 0.54 -1.94
N GLY A 144 6.84 0.23 -2.95
CA GLY A 144 6.71 0.77 -4.30
C GLY A 144 7.90 0.40 -5.18
N ALA A 145 8.11 1.15 -6.25
CA ALA A 145 9.34 1.03 -7.03
C ALA A 145 10.56 1.45 -6.19
N GLY A 146 11.75 0.88 -6.49
CA GLY A 146 13.01 1.18 -5.77
C GLY A 146 13.22 2.68 -5.53
N PRO A 147 13.24 3.53 -6.58
CA PRO A 147 13.43 4.97 -6.41
C PRO A 147 12.39 5.67 -5.52
N TYR A 148 11.16 5.15 -5.45
CA TYR A 148 10.13 5.68 -4.56
C TYR A 148 10.46 5.35 -3.10
N MET A 149 10.80 4.09 -2.83
CA MET A 149 11.15 3.66 -1.47
C MET A 149 12.43 4.36 -0.99
N ASP A 150 13.45 4.46 -1.85
CA ASP A 150 14.69 5.18 -1.55
C ASP A 150 14.43 6.64 -1.16
N ALA A 151 13.54 7.32 -1.90
CA ALA A 151 13.17 8.70 -1.60
C ALA A 151 12.39 8.85 -0.27
N VAL A 152 11.49 7.91 0.05
CA VAL A 152 10.80 7.90 1.35
C VAL A 152 11.79 7.67 2.49
N MET A 153 12.72 6.72 2.34
CA MET A 153 13.73 6.43 3.36
C MET A 153 14.66 7.63 3.58
N ALA A 154 15.10 8.29 2.50
CA ALA A 154 15.91 9.49 2.61
C ALA A 154 15.17 10.64 3.32
N GLY A 155 13.87 10.81 3.05
CA GLY A 155 13.03 11.79 3.74
C GLY A 155 12.86 11.48 5.24
N ALA A 156 12.72 10.20 5.58
CA ALA A 156 12.66 9.77 6.98
C ALA A 156 14.00 10.02 7.70
N GLU A 157 15.12 9.59 7.12
CA GLU A 157 16.47 9.78 7.70
C GLU A 157 16.80 11.27 7.91
N ALA A 158 16.37 12.15 7.01
CA ALA A 158 16.54 13.59 7.16
C ALA A 158 15.69 14.19 8.30
N SER A 159 14.63 13.50 8.72
CA SER A 159 13.66 13.98 9.71
C SER A 159 13.92 13.49 11.14
N GLY A 160 14.83 12.53 11.32
CA GLY A 160 15.22 11.95 12.62
C GLY A 160 14.62 10.56 12.87
#